data_AF-X1L6M2-F1
#
_entry.id   AF-X1L6M2-F1
#
_cell.length_a   1.000
_cell.length_b   1.000
_cell.length_c   1.000
_cell.angle_alpha   90.00
_cell.angle_beta   90.00
_cell.angle_gamma   90.00
#
_symmetry.space_group_name_H-M   'P 1'
#
loop_
_entity.id
_entity.type
_entity.pdbx_description
1 polymer ?
#
loop_
_entity_poly.entity_id
_entity_poly.type
_entity_poly.pdbx_seq_one_letter_code
_entity_poly.pdbx_strand_id
1 'polypeptide(L)'
;AEEAVSLIEVDYEELPAIFSPLEGIKPDAPLIHEDLGNYKHASIILPQGGTNISNHYKIRKGDAEKGFKEADFIFENEFYVPHIQHSAIENHCAIAQVDPEGKITVWAGCQSPYAVRRTLAVAFDMPLNKIRVISPAIGGGFGAKAGTTLEGIVIPLAQQTNYRPVKLSFSREDVFTNTFIRQGMYARIKTGVTRDGKIIAEENTFYWDGGAYTEYGVNIARAGGYASTGPYDIPNVKADSICVYTNHPVGGPYRGFGMSEIHFAIEQNLDIV
;
A
#
# COMPACT_ATOMS: atom_id res chain seq x y z
N ALA A 1 -21.20 -23.74 -1.56
CA ALA A 1 -19.90 -23.10 -1.26
C ALA A 1 -19.99 -22.40 0.08
N GLU A 2 -20.87 -21.40 0.23
CA GLU A 2 -21.13 -20.70 1.51
C GLU A 2 -21.49 -21.67 2.64
N GLU A 3 -22.43 -22.59 2.43
CA GLU A 3 -22.78 -23.61 3.43
C GLU A 3 -21.57 -24.46 3.86
N ALA A 4 -20.69 -24.82 2.92
CA ALA A 4 -19.48 -25.60 3.24
C ALA A 4 -18.48 -24.77 4.07
N VAL A 5 -18.36 -23.46 3.79
CA VAL A 5 -17.52 -22.55 4.58
C VAL A 5 -18.07 -22.40 6.01
N SER A 6 -19.41 -22.34 6.18
CA SER A 6 -20.02 -22.24 7.52
C SER A 6 -19.83 -23.47 8.41
N LEU A 7 -19.35 -24.59 7.85
CA LEU A 7 -19.02 -25.80 8.60
C LEU A 7 -17.56 -25.86 9.05
N ILE A 8 -16.73 -24.90 8.65
CA ILE A 8 -15.33 -24.83 9.04
C ILE A 8 -15.27 -24.17 10.43
N GLU A 9 -14.78 -24.93 11.42
CA GLU A 9 -14.48 -24.42 12.75
C GLU A 9 -12.99 -24.04 12.82
N VAL A 10 -12.70 -22.84 13.33
CA VAL A 10 -11.34 -22.35 13.53
C VAL A 10 -11.24 -21.74 14.92
N ASP A 11 -10.29 -22.24 15.71
CA ASP A 11 -9.95 -21.67 17.01
C ASP A 11 -8.86 -20.61 16.84
N TYR A 12 -9.15 -19.38 17.27
CA TYR A 12 -8.20 -18.26 17.22
C TYR A 12 -7.77 -17.86 18.63
N GLU A 13 -6.50 -17.48 18.79
CA GLU A 13 -6.05 -16.66 19.90
C GLU A 13 -6.08 -15.19 19.45
N GLU A 14 -6.94 -14.38 20.05
CA GLU A 14 -7.02 -12.95 19.73
C GLU A 14 -5.78 -12.20 20.26
N LEU A 15 -5.10 -11.49 19.35
CA LEU A 15 -3.96 -10.66 19.67
C LEU A 15 -4.33 -9.16 19.63
N PRO A 16 -3.62 -8.29 20.37
CA PRO A 16 -3.82 -6.85 20.28
C PRO A 16 -3.62 -6.35 18.84
N ALA A 17 -4.61 -5.64 18.32
CA ALA A 17 -4.60 -5.11 16.97
C ALA A 17 -4.23 -3.62 16.92
N ILE A 18 -3.53 -3.23 15.86
CA ILE A 18 -3.07 -1.88 15.57
C ILE A 18 -3.95 -1.31 14.47
N PHE A 19 -4.71 -0.25 14.76
CA PHE A 19 -5.57 0.43 13.80
C PHE A 19 -5.14 1.88 13.54
N SER A 20 -3.84 2.16 13.69
CA SER A 20 -3.27 3.47 13.37
C SER A 20 -1.77 3.33 13.10
N PRO A 21 -1.23 3.95 12.05
CA PRO A 21 0.21 3.96 11.81
C PRO A 21 0.98 4.74 12.90
N LEU A 22 0.32 5.66 13.62
CA LEU A 22 0.92 6.37 14.76
C LEU A 22 1.06 5.48 15.99
N GLU A 23 0.17 4.49 16.15
CA GLU A 23 0.29 3.48 17.19
C GLU A 23 1.31 2.41 16.77
N GLY A 24 1.24 1.94 15.52
CA GLY A 24 2.11 0.88 15.02
C GLY A 24 3.59 1.23 14.99
N ILE A 25 3.93 2.52 14.89
CA ILE A 25 5.33 2.97 14.88
C ILE A 25 5.95 3.04 16.28
N LYS A 26 5.16 2.91 17.35
CA LYS A 26 5.69 2.99 18.71
C LYS A 26 6.63 1.80 19.00
N PRO A 27 7.72 2.00 19.77
CA PRO A 27 8.68 0.93 20.06
C PRO A 27 8.10 -0.30 20.76
N ASP A 28 6.99 -0.13 21.48
CA ASP A 28 6.29 -1.15 22.26
C ASP A 28 5.04 -1.70 21.54
N ALA A 29 4.78 -1.29 20.29
CA ALA A 29 3.68 -1.82 19.50
C ALA A 29 3.87 -3.33 19.23
N PRO A 30 2.80 -4.15 19.28
CA PRO A 30 2.90 -5.55 18.90
C PRO A 30 3.37 -5.67 17.44
N LEU A 31 4.24 -6.63 17.15
CA LEU A 31 4.77 -6.82 15.81
C LEU A 31 3.78 -7.62 14.97
N ILE A 32 3.34 -7.05 13.84
CA ILE A 32 2.49 -7.76 12.88
C ILE A 32 3.33 -8.76 12.05
N HIS A 33 4.58 -8.38 11.75
CA HIS A 33 5.54 -9.21 11.06
C HIS A 33 6.82 -9.33 11.89
N GLU A 34 6.87 -10.33 12.78
CA GLU A 34 8.03 -10.57 13.65
C GLU A 34 9.34 -10.77 12.86
N ASP A 35 9.24 -11.40 11.69
CA ASP A 35 10.37 -11.74 10.81
C ASP A 35 10.66 -10.68 9.73
N LEU A 36 10.14 -9.45 9.87
CA LEU A 36 10.25 -8.40 8.86
C LEU A 36 11.70 -8.17 8.36
N GLY A 37 12.69 -8.30 9.25
CA GLY A 37 14.10 -8.11 8.92
C GLY A 37 14.67 -9.14 7.93
N ASN A 38 14.04 -10.29 7.76
CA ASN A 38 14.52 -11.39 6.91
C ASN A 38 13.71 -11.57 5.62
N TYR A 39 12.68 -10.73 5.40
CA TYR A 39 11.86 -10.82 4.19
C TYR A 39 12.67 -10.53 2.94
N LYS A 40 12.40 -11.26 1.85
CA LYS A 40 12.98 -10.95 0.54
C LYS A 40 12.32 -9.69 0.00
N HIS A 41 13.11 -8.66 -0.25
CA HIS A 41 12.63 -7.41 -0.82
C HIS A 41 13.62 -6.84 -1.86
N ALA A 42 13.14 -5.90 -2.68
CA ALA A 42 14.04 -5.14 -3.55
C ALA A 42 14.92 -4.21 -2.70
N SER A 43 16.17 -3.98 -3.13
CA SER A 43 17.14 -3.15 -2.40
C SER A 43 16.71 -1.70 -2.17
N ILE A 44 15.74 -1.21 -2.94
CA ILE A 44 15.17 0.13 -2.83
C ILE A 44 14.07 0.25 -1.76
N ILE A 45 13.64 -0.88 -1.19
CA ILE A 45 12.68 -0.94 -0.08
C ILE A 45 13.48 -1.08 1.21
N LEU A 46 13.17 -0.25 2.20
CA LEU A 46 13.97 -0.08 3.41
C LEU A 46 13.14 -0.42 4.67
N PRO A 47 12.81 -1.70 4.91
CA PRO A 47 12.11 -2.12 6.13
C PRO A 47 13.03 -2.01 7.36
N GLN A 48 12.44 -1.92 8.54
CA GLN A 48 13.17 -1.94 9.81
C GLN A 48 12.74 -3.16 10.63
N GLY A 49 13.59 -4.19 10.69
CA GLY A 49 13.33 -5.40 11.49
C GLY A 49 13.12 -5.07 12.97
N GLY A 50 12.26 -5.85 13.64
CA GLY A 50 11.87 -5.60 15.04
C GLY A 50 10.94 -4.41 15.22
N THR A 51 10.33 -3.91 14.15
CA THR A 51 9.32 -2.82 14.16
C THR A 51 8.20 -3.14 13.18
N ASN A 52 7.15 -2.30 13.14
CA ASN A 52 6.13 -2.36 12.10
C ASN A 52 6.46 -1.46 10.88
N ILE A 53 7.66 -0.90 10.76
CA ILE A 53 8.04 -0.01 9.65
C ILE A 53 8.46 -0.85 8.44
N SER A 54 7.55 -0.97 7.47
CA SER A 54 7.77 -1.73 6.25
C SER A 54 8.60 -0.99 5.21
N ASN A 55 8.63 0.34 5.26
CA ASN A 55 9.54 1.16 4.48
C ASN A 55 9.74 2.53 5.12
N HIS A 56 10.99 2.99 5.19
CA HIS A 56 11.33 4.35 5.58
C HIS A 56 12.10 5.06 4.47
N TYR A 57 11.42 5.97 3.77
CA TYR A 57 12.03 6.80 2.73
C TYR A 57 12.40 8.18 3.28
N LYS A 58 13.58 8.69 2.93
CA LYS A 58 14.10 9.96 3.44
C LYS A 58 14.57 10.88 2.32
N ILE A 59 14.23 12.16 2.41
CA ILE A 59 14.86 13.24 1.65
C ILE A 59 15.61 14.15 2.61
N ARG A 60 16.84 14.50 2.22
CA ARG A 60 17.68 15.50 2.88
C ARG A 60 18.26 16.41 1.79
N LYS A 61 17.89 17.68 1.80
CA LYS A 61 18.40 18.72 0.88
C LYS A 61 18.78 19.94 1.72
N GLY A 62 19.96 20.52 1.49
CA GLY A 62 20.43 21.67 2.26
C GLY A 62 20.52 21.40 3.77
N ASP A 63 20.24 22.42 4.57
CA ASP A 63 20.27 22.38 6.03
C ASP A 63 18.96 22.95 6.59
N ALA A 64 18.02 22.07 6.92
CA ALA A 64 16.71 22.45 7.43
C ALA A 64 16.80 23.21 8.75
N GLU A 65 17.74 22.85 9.64
CA GLU A 65 17.91 23.52 10.93
C GLU A 65 18.36 24.97 10.73
N LYS A 66 19.33 25.19 9.83
CA LYS A 66 19.73 26.53 9.42
C LYS A 66 18.56 27.28 8.78
N GLY A 67 17.85 26.65 7.84
CA GLY A 67 16.73 27.28 7.15
C GLY A 67 15.63 27.75 8.10
N PHE A 68 15.29 26.97 9.14
CA PHE A 68 14.34 27.40 10.17
C PHE A 68 14.87 28.54 11.05
N LYS A 69 16.18 28.58 11.35
CA LYS A 69 16.78 29.71 12.09
C LYS A 69 16.76 31.01 11.30
N GLU A 70 16.80 30.93 9.97
CA GLU A 70 16.77 32.07 9.05
C GLU A 70 15.34 32.50 8.65
N ALA A 71 14.31 31.73 9.05
CA ALA A 71 12.93 32.03 8.71
C ALA A 71 12.38 33.18 9.56
N ASP A 72 11.61 34.07 8.95
CA ASP A 72 10.89 35.12 9.65
C ASP A 72 9.65 34.55 10.36
N PHE A 73 9.00 33.56 9.74
CA PHE A 73 7.81 32.88 10.26
C PHE A 73 7.94 31.37 10.11
N ILE A 74 7.43 30.63 11.10
CA ILE A 74 7.44 29.17 11.13
C ILE A 74 6.03 28.70 11.48
N PHE A 75 5.52 27.77 10.69
CA PHE A 75 4.20 27.17 10.86
C PHE A 75 4.33 25.66 10.99
N GLU A 76 3.52 25.06 11.87
CA GLU A 76 3.49 23.62 12.13
C GLU A 76 2.05 23.14 12.15
N ASN A 77 1.70 22.23 11.24
CA ASN A 77 0.34 21.72 11.11
C ASN A 77 0.34 20.19 10.94
N GLU A 78 -0.75 19.56 11.39
CA GLU A 78 -1.00 18.13 11.21
C GLU A 78 -2.25 17.90 10.36
N PHE A 79 -2.21 16.90 9.49
CA PHE A 79 -3.31 16.55 8.60
C PHE A 79 -3.55 15.05 8.61
N TYR A 80 -4.81 14.66 8.44
CA TYR A 80 -5.21 13.26 8.30
C TYR A 80 -6.01 13.07 7.03
N VAL A 81 -5.63 12.06 6.25
CA VAL A 81 -6.36 11.58 5.09
C VAL A 81 -6.83 10.15 5.38
N PRO A 82 -8.15 9.88 5.35
CA PRO A 82 -8.68 8.55 5.65
C PRO A 82 -8.48 7.57 4.49
N HIS A 83 -8.71 6.30 4.79
CA HIS A 83 -8.85 5.27 3.78
C HIS A 83 -10.01 5.54 2.82
N ILE A 84 -9.83 5.26 1.53
CA ILE A 84 -10.86 5.44 0.49
C ILE A 84 -10.92 4.20 -0.42
N GLN A 85 -12.13 3.71 -0.68
CA GLN A 85 -12.35 2.57 -1.57
C GLN A 85 -12.56 3.00 -3.03
N HIS A 86 -11.98 2.24 -3.96
CA HIS A 86 -11.97 2.49 -5.40
C HIS A 86 -13.36 2.44 -6.04
N SER A 87 -14.22 1.58 -5.51
CA SER A 87 -15.63 1.47 -5.90
C SER A 87 -15.86 1.30 -7.41
N ALA A 88 -15.00 0.55 -8.09
CA ALA A 88 -15.27 0.10 -9.46
C ALA A 88 -16.59 -0.69 -9.49
N ILE A 89 -17.43 -0.47 -10.52
CA ILE A 89 -18.76 -1.10 -10.61
C ILE A 89 -18.64 -2.63 -10.74
N GLU A 90 -17.66 -3.11 -11.50
CA GLU A 90 -17.33 -4.53 -11.55
C GLU A 90 -16.53 -4.97 -10.31
N ASN A 91 -17.06 -5.94 -9.56
CA ASN A 91 -16.35 -6.59 -8.47
C ASN A 91 -15.15 -7.42 -8.95
N HIS A 92 -14.25 -7.79 -8.05
CA HIS A 92 -13.15 -8.69 -8.37
C HIS A 92 -13.65 -10.11 -8.64
N CYS A 93 -13.11 -10.71 -9.70
CA CYS A 93 -13.38 -12.09 -10.08
C CYS A 93 -12.12 -12.68 -10.71
N ALA A 94 -11.83 -13.93 -10.38
CA ALA A 94 -10.80 -14.73 -11.01
C ALA A 94 -11.32 -16.14 -11.32
N ILE A 95 -10.78 -16.73 -12.39
CA ILE A 95 -10.99 -18.11 -12.78
C ILE A 95 -9.61 -18.73 -12.98
N ALA A 96 -9.37 -19.90 -12.41
CA ALA A 96 -8.19 -20.69 -12.73
C ALA A 96 -8.57 -22.05 -13.30
N GLN A 97 -7.77 -22.49 -14.25
CA GLN A 97 -7.73 -23.86 -14.73
C GLN A 97 -6.28 -24.33 -14.64
N VAL A 98 -6.09 -25.52 -14.08
CA VAL A 98 -4.80 -26.20 -13.99
C VAL A 98 -4.92 -27.49 -14.79
N ASP A 99 -3.98 -27.81 -15.66
CA ASP A 99 -3.96 -29.10 -16.36
C ASP A 99 -3.22 -30.18 -15.52
N PRO A 100 -3.39 -31.48 -15.82
CA PRO A 100 -2.69 -32.55 -15.11
C PRO A 100 -1.15 -32.46 -15.18
N GLU A 101 -0.61 -31.76 -16.18
CA GLU A 101 0.82 -31.48 -16.34
C GLU A 101 1.30 -30.22 -15.57
N GLY A 102 0.41 -29.63 -14.77
CA GLY A 102 0.65 -28.52 -13.89
C GLY A 102 0.76 -27.15 -14.58
N LYS A 103 0.30 -26.99 -15.83
CA LYS A 103 0.19 -25.66 -16.46
C LYS A 103 -1.05 -24.95 -15.93
N ILE A 104 -0.90 -23.64 -15.71
CA ILE A 104 -1.92 -22.80 -15.12
C ILE A 104 -2.40 -21.77 -16.15
N THR A 105 -3.70 -21.66 -16.33
CA THR A 105 -4.34 -20.50 -16.97
C THR A 105 -5.24 -19.80 -15.98
N VAL A 106 -5.02 -18.49 -15.79
CA VAL A 106 -5.85 -17.62 -14.95
C VAL A 106 -6.53 -16.57 -15.82
N TRP A 107 -7.85 -16.43 -15.69
CA TRP A 107 -8.61 -15.29 -16.19
C TRP A 107 -8.98 -14.40 -15.02
N ALA A 108 -8.57 -13.14 -15.02
CA ALA A 108 -8.86 -12.23 -13.93
C ALA A 108 -9.05 -10.81 -14.42
N GLY A 109 -9.96 -10.07 -13.80
CA GLY A 109 -10.09 -8.62 -14.00
C GLY A 109 -8.87 -7.91 -13.43
N CYS A 110 -7.74 -7.90 -14.16
CA CYS A 110 -6.47 -7.38 -13.69
C CYS A 110 -5.90 -6.32 -14.67
N GLN A 111 -5.39 -5.22 -14.14
CA GLN A 111 -4.80 -4.11 -14.90
C GLN A 111 -3.36 -4.40 -15.33
N SER A 112 -2.70 -5.40 -14.76
CA SER A 112 -1.29 -5.71 -15.02
C SER A 112 -1.05 -7.23 -15.10
N PRO A 113 -1.56 -7.92 -16.14
CA PRO A 113 -1.50 -9.38 -16.25
C PRO A 113 -0.08 -9.95 -16.23
N TYR A 114 0.91 -9.22 -16.74
CA TYR A 114 2.32 -9.63 -16.67
C TYR A 114 2.90 -9.55 -15.26
N ALA A 115 2.52 -8.53 -14.48
CA ALA A 115 2.94 -8.39 -13.08
C ALA A 115 2.31 -9.51 -12.25
N VAL A 116 1.00 -9.73 -12.40
CA VAL A 116 0.28 -10.86 -11.78
C VAL A 116 0.96 -12.19 -12.12
N ARG A 117 1.24 -12.45 -13.41
CA ARG A 117 1.94 -13.68 -13.84
C ARG A 117 3.30 -13.85 -13.14
N ARG A 118 4.07 -12.76 -12.98
CA ARG A 118 5.36 -12.80 -12.29
C ARG A 118 5.20 -13.07 -10.80
N THR A 119 4.24 -12.43 -10.14
CA THR A 119 3.95 -12.66 -8.72
C THR A 119 3.50 -14.10 -8.48
N LEU A 120 2.62 -14.65 -9.31
CA LEU A 120 2.20 -16.04 -9.23
C LEU A 120 3.37 -17.01 -9.46
N ALA A 121 4.23 -16.73 -10.44
CA ALA A 121 5.41 -17.56 -10.70
C ALA A 121 6.35 -17.63 -9.48
N VAL A 122 6.55 -16.51 -8.79
CA VAL A 122 7.33 -16.47 -7.54
C VAL A 122 6.59 -17.20 -6.41
N ALA A 123 5.30 -16.95 -6.23
CA ALA A 123 4.50 -17.52 -5.13
C ALA A 123 4.39 -19.06 -5.21
N PHE A 124 4.27 -19.61 -6.42
CA PHE A 124 4.13 -21.05 -6.65
C PHE A 124 5.45 -21.74 -7.02
N ASP A 125 6.58 -21.02 -7.02
CA ASP A 125 7.89 -21.52 -7.48
C ASP A 125 7.83 -22.20 -8.86
N MET A 126 7.21 -21.50 -9.82
CA MET A 126 6.95 -22.02 -11.16
C MET A 126 7.62 -21.18 -12.24
N PRO A 127 8.13 -21.80 -13.32
CA PRO A 127 8.67 -21.03 -14.42
C PRO A 127 7.56 -20.29 -15.16
N LEU A 128 7.84 -19.06 -15.60
CA LEU A 128 6.84 -18.19 -16.24
C LEU A 128 6.10 -18.87 -17.40
N ASN A 129 6.78 -19.70 -18.20
CA ASN A 129 6.20 -20.40 -19.34
C ASN A 129 5.13 -21.45 -18.98
N LYS A 130 4.99 -21.82 -17.70
CA LYS A 130 3.92 -22.69 -17.19
C LYS A 130 2.67 -21.93 -16.72
N ILE A 131 2.73 -20.60 -16.63
CA ILE A 131 1.61 -19.75 -16.18
C ILE A 131 1.19 -18.82 -17.30
N ARG A 132 -0.12 -18.81 -17.60
CA ARG A 132 -0.76 -17.86 -18.51
C ARG A 132 -1.79 -17.04 -17.73
N VAL A 133 -1.70 -15.71 -17.80
CA VAL A 133 -2.71 -14.80 -17.24
C VAL A 133 -3.39 -14.09 -18.40
N ILE A 134 -4.72 -14.12 -18.40
CA ILE A 134 -5.59 -13.50 -19.41
C ILE A 134 -6.42 -12.44 -18.69
N SER A 135 -6.30 -11.20 -19.14
CA SER A 135 -7.17 -10.11 -18.67
C SER A 135 -8.27 -9.88 -19.70
N PRO A 136 -9.54 -10.25 -19.41
CA PRO A 136 -10.67 -9.95 -20.28
C PRO A 136 -11.05 -8.45 -20.20
N ALA A 137 -12.17 -8.07 -20.80
CA ALA A 137 -12.72 -6.73 -20.59
C ALA A 137 -12.95 -6.48 -19.08
N ILE A 138 -12.51 -5.33 -18.57
CA ILE A 138 -12.54 -4.98 -17.13
C ILE A 138 -13.49 -3.80 -16.93
N GLY A 139 -14.42 -3.91 -15.99
CA GLY A 139 -15.38 -2.86 -15.61
C GLY A 139 -14.81 -1.86 -14.60
N GLY A 140 -13.59 -1.37 -14.87
CA GLY A 140 -12.87 -0.42 -14.03
C GLY A 140 -12.04 -1.07 -12.91
N GLY A 141 -11.13 -0.29 -12.33
CA GLY A 141 -10.24 -0.74 -11.27
C GLY A 141 -9.61 0.40 -10.48
N PHE A 142 -9.24 1.50 -11.15
CA PHE A 142 -8.68 2.71 -10.53
C PHE A 142 -7.45 2.45 -9.65
N GLY A 143 -6.76 1.32 -9.87
CA GLY A 143 -5.63 0.84 -9.08
C GLY A 143 -5.94 -0.46 -8.33
N ALA A 144 -7.17 -0.70 -7.87
CA ALA A 144 -7.57 -1.89 -7.10
C ALA A 144 -7.27 -3.24 -7.75
N LYS A 145 -7.02 -3.25 -9.07
CA LYS A 145 -6.79 -4.44 -9.89
C LYS A 145 -5.36 -4.47 -10.47
N ALA A 146 -4.45 -3.62 -9.99
CA ALA A 146 -3.05 -3.59 -10.44
C ALA A 146 -2.20 -4.72 -9.84
N GLY A 147 -2.40 -5.00 -8.55
CA GLY A 147 -1.76 -6.10 -7.82
C GLY A 147 -2.55 -7.42 -7.89
N THR A 148 -2.09 -8.40 -7.12
CA THR A 148 -2.77 -9.70 -6.97
C THR A 148 -3.77 -9.68 -5.82
N THR A 149 -4.94 -10.30 -6.01
CA THR A 149 -5.98 -10.45 -5.00
C THR A 149 -6.47 -11.91 -4.97
N LEU A 150 -7.31 -12.29 -5.93
CA LEU A 150 -7.97 -13.59 -6.03
C LEU A 150 -7.14 -14.64 -6.76
N GLU A 151 -6.21 -14.20 -7.61
CA GLU A 151 -5.58 -15.04 -8.62
C GLU A 151 -4.78 -16.19 -8.02
N GLY A 152 -4.13 -15.96 -6.87
CA GLY A 152 -3.40 -16.99 -6.15
C GLY A 152 -4.30 -17.99 -5.42
N ILE A 153 -5.53 -17.61 -5.08
CA ILE A 153 -6.46 -18.45 -4.30
C ILE A 153 -7.13 -19.50 -5.21
N VAL A 154 -7.54 -19.10 -6.42
CA VAL A 154 -8.27 -19.99 -7.34
C VAL A 154 -7.43 -21.14 -7.88
N ILE A 155 -6.11 -21.01 -7.92
CA ILE A 155 -5.17 -22.02 -8.44
C ILE A 155 -5.18 -23.31 -7.59
N PRO A 156 -4.88 -23.29 -6.28
CA PRO A 156 -4.91 -24.49 -5.46
C PRO A 156 -6.31 -25.10 -5.40
N LEU A 157 -7.37 -24.30 -5.39
CA LEU A 157 -8.75 -24.81 -5.45
C LEU A 157 -8.99 -25.61 -6.73
N ALA A 158 -8.55 -25.12 -7.90
CA ALA A 158 -8.66 -25.85 -9.15
C ALA A 158 -7.92 -27.20 -9.10
N GLN A 159 -6.74 -27.25 -8.48
CA GLN A 159 -6.00 -28.51 -8.27
C GLN A 159 -6.79 -29.51 -7.42
N GLN A 160 -7.43 -29.05 -6.33
CA GLN A 160 -8.22 -29.91 -5.44
C GLN A 160 -9.52 -30.43 -6.06
N THR A 161 -10.01 -29.81 -7.13
CA THR A 161 -11.24 -30.24 -7.83
C THR A 161 -11.00 -31.25 -8.96
N ASN A 162 -9.88 -31.97 -8.91
CA ASN A 162 -9.40 -32.81 -10.02
C ASN A 162 -9.29 -32.00 -11.32
N TYR A 163 -8.60 -30.85 -11.24
CA TYR A 163 -8.25 -30.00 -12.38
C TYR A 163 -9.45 -29.34 -13.09
N ARG A 164 -10.63 -29.31 -12.44
CA ARG A 164 -11.78 -28.58 -12.96
C ARG A 164 -11.56 -27.08 -12.83
N PRO A 165 -12.03 -26.26 -13.80
CA PRO A 165 -11.95 -24.81 -13.66
C PRO A 165 -12.71 -24.33 -12.42
N VAL A 166 -12.07 -23.47 -11.62
CA VAL A 166 -12.67 -22.84 -10.43
C VAL A 166 -12.81 -21.35 -10.68
N LYS A 167 -14.01 -20.82 -10.42
CA LYS A 167 -14.32 -19.39 -10.43
C LYS A 167 -14.54 -18.92 -9.00
N LEU A 168 -13.89 -17.83 -8.62
CA LEU A 168 -14.15 -17.08 -7.39
C LEU A 168 -14.52 -15.64 -7.76
N SER A 169 -15.66 -15.19 -7.25
CA SER A 169 -16.16 -13.84 -7.45
C SER A 169 -16.46 -13.24 -6.08
N PHE A 170 -15.94 -12.05 -5.82
CA PHE A 170 -16.26 -11.31 -4.61
C PHE A 170 -17.64 -10.66 -4.69
N SER A 171 -18.36 -10.69 -3.58
CA SER A 171 -19.49 -9.79 -3.33
C SER A 171 -18.98 -8.35 -3.21
N ARG A 172 -19.91 -7.38 -3.14
CA ARG A 172 -19.51 -5.98 -2.92
C ARG A 172 -18.87 -5.81 -1.54
N GLU A 173 -19.39 -6.49 -0.54
CA GLU A 173 -18.86 -6.48 0.82
C GLU A 173 -17.43 -7.03 0.86
N ASP A 174 -17.19 -8.18 0.21
CA ASP A 174 -15.85 -8.77 0.09
C ASP A 174 -14.85 -7.81 -0.57
N VAL A 175 -15.28 -7.05 -1.58
CA VAL A 175 -14.40 -6.04 -2.21
C VAL A 175 -13.97 -4.98 -1.20
N PHE A 176 -14.83 -4.57 -0.27
CA PHE A 176 -14.51 -3.54 0.70
C PHE A 176 -13.53 -4.00 1.78
N THR A 177 -13.51 -5.28 2.11
CA THR A 177 -12.71 -5.84 3.21
C THR A 177 -11.48 -6.63 2.74
N ASN A 178 -11.55 -7.27 1.57
CA ASN A 178 -10.55 -8.24 1.09
C ASN A 178 -9.75 -7.77 -0.14
N THR A 179 -9.87 -6.50 -0.53
CA THR A 179 -9.09 -5.92 -1.65
C THR A 179 -8.34 -4.68 -1.21
N PHE A 180 -7.52 -4.15 -2.12
CA PHE A 180 -6.75 -2.93 -1.85
C PHE A 180 -7.64 -1.75 -1.52
N ILE A 181 -7.17 -0.95 -0.57
CA ILE A 181 -7.74 0.36 -0.23
C ILE A 181 -6.70 1.45 -0.49
N ARG A 182 -7.16 2.68 -0.79
CA ARG A 182 -6.27 3.84 -0.76
C ARG A 182 -5.72 3.97 0.65
N GLN A 183 -4.40 4.02 0.79
CA GLN A 183 -3.73 4.18 2.07
C GLN A 183 -4.14 5.48 2.78
N GLY A 184 -4.38 5.38 4.08
CA GLY A 184 -4.54 6.53 4.94
C GLY A 184 -3.17 7.15 5.21
N MET A 185 -3.17 8.45 5.52
CA MET A 185 -1.94 9.17 5.80
C MET A 185 -2.15 10.14 6.94
N TYR A 186 -1.23 10.13 7.90
CA TYR A 186 -1.04 11.22 8.85
C TYR A 186 0.18 12.02 8.43
N ALA A 187 0.01 13.31 8.17
CA ALA A 187 1.08 14.21 7.81
C ALA A 187 1.35 15.21 8.93
N ARG A 188 2.64 15.46 9.19
CA ARG A 188 3.14 16.57 9.98
C ARG A 188 3.99 17.43 9.07
N ILE A 189 3.65 18.71 8.95
CA ILE A 189 4.31 19.63 8.04
C ILE A 189 4.78 20.84 8.85
N LYS A 190 6.06 21.16 8.74
CA LYS A 190 6.67 22.34 9.32
C LYS A 190 7.29 23.17 8.21
N THR A 191 6.83 24.41 8.06
CA THR A 191 7.24 25.30 6.96
C THR A 191 7.84 26.59 7.52
N GLY A 192 9.05 26.93 7.07
CA GLY A 192 9.73 28.17 7.37
C GLY A 192 9.69 29.11 6.17
N VAL A 193 9.17 30.32 6.37
CA VAL A 193 9.02 31.33 5.33
C VAL A 193 9.66 32.65 5.73
N THR A 194 10.12 33.39 4.73
CA THR A 194 10.58 34.77 4.88
C THR A 194 9.41 35.75 4.81
N ARG A 195 9.64 37.01 5.20
CA ARG A 195 8.60 38.05 5.19
C ARG A 195 8.07 38.40 3.80
N ASP A 196 8.84 38.15 2.74
CA ASP A 196 8.42 38.29 1.35
C ASP A 196 7.72 37.04 0.79
N GLY A 197 7.43 36.04 1.64
CA GLY A 197 6.62 34.86 1.29
C GLY A 197 7.41 33.72 0.65
N LYS A 198 8.75 33.75 0.65
CA LYS A 198 9.56 32.66 0.12
C LYS A 198 9.67 31.52 1.13
N ILE A 199 9.36 30.31 0.70
CA ILE A 199 9.60 29.09 1.49
C ILE A 199 11.09 28.78 1.46
N ILE A 200 11.73 28.75 2.63
CA ILE A 200 13.18 28.52 2.75
C ILE A 200 13.53 27.25 3.51
N ALA A 201 12.59 26.68 4.27
CA ALA A 201 12.78 25.44 4.98
C ALA A 201 11.49 24.64 5.06
N GLU A 202 11.60 23.33 4.96
CA GLU A 202 10.48 22.42 5.18
C GLU A 202 10.93 21.14 5.89
N GLU A 203 10.15 20.73 6.90
CA GLU A 203 10.29 19.45 7.56
C GLU A 203 8.95 18.70 7.54
N ASN A 204 8.91 17.59 6.79
CA ASN A 204 7.70 16.82 6.54
C ASN A 204 7.84 15.41 7.08
N THR A 205 6.85 14.94 7.82
CA THR A 205 6.74 13.52 8.19
C THR A 205 5.40 12.96 7.73
N PHE A 206 5.42 11.92 6.91
CA PHE A 206 4.23 11.24 6.44
C PHE A 206 4.21 9.81 6.98
N TYR A 207 3.20 9.49 7.79
CA TYR A 207 2.93 8.14 8.28
C TYR A 207 1.81 7.53 7.45
N TRP A 208 2.16 6.54 6.65
CA TRP A 208 1.24 5.82 5.78
C TRP A 208 0.75 4.56 6.46
N ASP A 209 -0.57 4.40 6.47
CA ASP A 209 -1.21 3.17 6.89
C ASP A 209 -1.03 2.10 5.81
N GLY A 210 -0.14 1.14 6.07
CA GLY A 210 0.18 0.03 5.17
C GLY A 210 -0.89 -1.03 5.08
N GLY A 211 -1.74 -1.17 6.10
CA GLY A 211 -2.53 -2.38 6.31
C GLY A 211 -1.67 -3.59 6.69
N ALA A 212 -2.29 -4.77 6.68
CA ALA A 212 -1.69 -6.01 7.16
C ALA A 212 -0.60 -6.62 6.25
N TYR A 213 -0.51 -6.15 5.01
CA TYR A 213 0.54 -6.47 4.05
C TYR A 213 0.87 -5.20 3.27
N THR A 214 2.00 -5.16 2.58
CA THR A 214 2.42 -3.92 1.93
C THR A 214 2.25 -3.88 0.44
N GLU A 215 2.48 -4.97 -0.30
CA GLU A 215 2.29 -5.02 -1.75
C GLU A 215 2.81 -3.72 -2.46
N TYR A 216 1.96 -2.89 -3.08
CA TYR A 216 2.32 -1.59 -3.67
C TYR A 216 2.44 -0.45 -2.65
N GLY A 217 1.90 -0.57 -1.43
CA GLY A 217 1.88 0.46 -0.39
C GLY A 217 3.25 1.04 -0.02
N VAL A 218 4.30 0.21 0.00
CA VAL A 218 5.68 0.73 0.19
C VAL A 218 6.12 1.63 -0.95
N ASN A 219 5.64 1.41 -2.18
CA ASN A 219 5.95 2.27 -3.32
C ASN A 219 5.17 3.59 -3.25
N ILE A 220 3.95 3.59 -2.72
CA ILE A 220 3.16 4.79 -2.49
C ILE A 220 3.83 5.68 -1.44
N ALA A 221 4.23 5.11 -0.29
CA ALA A 221 4.96 5.85 0.73
C ALA A 221 6.26 6.46 0.17
N ARG A 222 6.98 5.72 -0.67
CA ARG A 222 8.17 6.25 -1.38
C ARG A 222 7.81 7.38 -2.34
N ALA A 223 6.77 7.23 -3.16
CA ALA A 223 6.28 8.27 -4.06
C ALA A 223 5.91 9.55 -3.31
N GLY A 224 5.19 9.42 -2.19
CA GLY A 224 4.87 10.53 -1.29
C GLY A 224 6.11 11.24 -0.75
N GLY A 225 7.14 10.47 -0.40
CA GLY A 225 8.44 11.02 0.00
C GLY A 225 9.16 11.76 -1.13
N TYR A 226 9.20 11.19 -2.35
CA TYR A 226 9.82 11.82 -3.52
C TYR A 226 9.23 13.21 -3.83
N ALA A 227 7.92 13.37 -3.69
CA ALA A 227 7.19 14.60 -3.95
C ALA A 227 6.83 15.36 -2.67
N SER A 228 7.60 15.14 -1.59
CA SER A 228 7.26 15.67 -0.25
C SER A 228 7.22 17.19 -0.15
N THR A 229 7.86 17.91 -1.07
CA THR A 229 7.83 19.38 -1.13
C THR A 229 6.70 19.93 -1.99
N GLY A 230 5.87 19.06 -2.58
CA GLY A 230 4.93 19.47 -3.62
C GLY A 230 5.65 20.14 -4.81
N PRO A 231 4.96 21.01 -5.56
CA PRO A 231 5.51 21.70 -6.72
C PRO A 231 6.39 22.94 -6.37
N TYR A 232 6.98 22.99 -5.17
CA TYR A 232 7.70 24.17 -4.67
C TYR A 232 9.22 23.97 -4.65
N ASP A 233 9.98 25.01 -5.03
CA ASP A 233 11.44 25.01 -4.89
C ASP A 233 11.85 25.47 -3.50
N ILE A 234 12.18 24.50 -2.66
CA ILE A 234 12.56 24.72 -1.26
C ILE A 234 14.04 24.36 -1.08
N PRO A 235 14.90 25.29 -0.66
CA PRO A 235 16.34 25.05 -0.60
C PRO A 235 16.76 24.10 0.53
N ASN A 236 16.02 24.07 1.64
CA ASN A 236 16.33 23.25 2.81
C ASN A 236 15.15 22.33 3.15
N VAL A 237 15.33 21.02 3.02
CA VAL A 237 14.26 20.02 3.17
C VAL A 237 14.75 18.85 4.01
N LYS A 238 13.94 18.47 5.00
CA LYS A 238 14.07 17.23 5.75
C LYS A 238 12.72 16.50 5.71
N ALA A 239 12.61 15.48 4.88
CA ALA A 239 11.35 14.71 4.78
C ALA A 239 11.54 13.23 5.12
N ASP A 240 10.61 12.68 5.89
CA ASP A 240 10.57 11.27 6.28
C ASP A 240 9.18 10.72 5.90
N SER A 241 9.13 9.75 4.99
CA SER A 241 7.91 9.09 4.56
C SER A 241 7.96 7.62 4.94
N ILE A 242 7.07 7.23 5.84
CA ILE A 242 7.16 6.00 6.64
C ILE A 242 5.91 5.17 6.40
N CYS A 243 6.07 3.99 5.82
CA CYS A 243 5.00 3.00 5.69
C CYS A 243 5.00 2.09 6.91
N VAL A 244 3.86 2.00 7.60
CA VAL A 244 3.71 1.27 8.86
C VAL A 244 2.67 0.17 8.67
N TYR A 245 2.99 -1.07 9.06
CA TYR A 245 2.01 -2.15 9.12
C TYR A 245 0.94 -1.85 10.18
N THR A 246 -0.30 -2.16 9.85
CA THR A 246 -1.47 -2.09 10.75
C THR A 246 -2.36 -3.31 10.49
N ASN A 247 -3.40 -3.52 11.28
CA ASN A 247 -4.40 -4.56 11.06
C ASN A 247 -5.56 -4.09 10.17
N HIS A 248 -5.44 -2.92 9.51
CA HIS A 248 -6.39 -2.48 8.49
C HIS A 248 -6.25 -3.29 7.19
N PRO A 249 -7.25 -3.20 6.28
CA PRO A 249 -7.13 -3.74 4.93
C PRO A 249 -5.86 -3.25 4.22
N VAL A 250 -5.33 -4.08 3.33
CA VAL A 250 -4.06 -3.84 2.65
C VAL A 250 -4.10 -2.54 1.84
N GLY A 251 -3.16 -1.65 2.16
CA GLY A 251 -2.92 -0.43 1.42
C GLY A 251 -2.37 -0.72 0.03
N GLY A 252 -3.01 -0.17 -1.00
CA GLY A 252 -2.60 -0.44 -2.37
C GLY A 252 -2.79 0.74 -3.31
N PRO A 253 -2.52 0.53 -4.61
CA PRO A 253 -2.51 1.60 -5.58
C PRO A 253 -3.93 2.10 -5.81
N TYR A 254 -4.12 3.41 -5.63
CA TYR A 254 -5.33 4.14 -6.02
C TYR A 254 -4.92 5.28 -6.95
N ARG A 255 -5.76 5.64 -7.92
CA ARG A 255 -5.59 6.83 -8.80
C ARG A 255 -5.06 8.06 -8.03
N GLY A 256 -3.81 8.44 -8.33
CA GLY A 256 -3.06 9.49 -7.63
C GLY A 256 -1.77 8.97 -6.99
N PHE A 257 -1.74 7.72 -6.55
CA PHE A 257 -0.55 7.01 -6.06
C PHE A 257 0.23 7.80 -4.99
N GLY A 258 -0.47 8.23 -3.94
CA GLY A 258 0.09 9.02 -2.83
C GLY A 258 0.08 10.53 -3.07
N MET A 259 -0.03 11.00 -4.32
CA MET A 259 0.01 12.43 -4.63
C MET A 259 -1.22 13.17 -4.13
N SER A 260 -2.39 12.54 -4.12
CA SER A 260 -3.63 13.17 -3.63
C SER A 260 -3.56 13.44 -2.14
N GLU A 261 -2.98 12.50 -1.39
CA GLU A 261 -2.84 12.52 0.05
C GLU A 261 -1.82 13.59 0.47
N ILE A 262 -0.61 13.57 -0.12
CA ILE A 262 0.42 14.56 0.23
C ILE A 262 0.01 15.97 -0.23
N HIS A 263 -0.55 16.15 -1.44
CA HIS A 263 -0.92 17.48 -1.91
C HIS A 263 -2.11 18.03 -1.14
N PHE A 264 -3.03 17.20 -0.65
CA PHE A 264 -4.04 17.69 0.29
C PHE A 264 -3.37 18.34 1.51
N ALA A 265 -2.43 17.64 2.16
CA ALA A 265 -1.75 18.18 3.34
C ALA A 265 -0.89 19.41 3.01
N ILE A 266 -0.09 19.35 1.95
CA ILE A 266 0.83 20.42 1.54
C ILE A 266 0.07 21.68 1.13
N GLU A 267 -0.93 21.55 0.25
CA GLU A 267 -1.65 22.73 -0.25
C GLU A 267 -2.54 23.34 0.84
N GLN A 268 -3.15 22.53 1.72
CA GLN A 268 -3.88 23.07 2.87
C GLN A 268 -2.94 23.76 3.88
N ASN A 269 -1.74 23.23 4.08
CA ASN A 269 -0.73 23.91 4.89
C ASN A 269 -0.33 25.26 4.29
N LEU A 270 -0.17 25.34 2.97
CA LEU A 270 0.22 26.58 2.31
C LEU A 270 -0.88 27.64 2.29
N ASP A 271 -2.15 27.27 2.25
CA ASP A 271 -3.25 28.22 2.44
C ASP A 271 -3.28 28.82 3.87
N ILE A 272 -2.71 28.11 4.86
CA ILE A 272 -2.61 28.56 6.26
C ILE A 272 -1.41 29.49 6.47
N VAL A 273 -0.29 29.24 5.77
CA VAL A 273 0.99 29.96 5.84
C VAL A 273 0.89 31.34 5.19
#